data_AF-A0AAC9YFX2-F1
#
_entry.id   AF-A0AAC9YFX2-F1
#
_cell.length_a   1.000
_cell.length_b   1.000
_cell.length_c   1.000
_cell.angle_alpha   90.00
_cell.angle_beta   90.00
_cell.angle_gamma   90.00
#
_symmetry.space_group_name_H-M   'P 1'
#
loop_
_entity.id
_entity.type
_entity.pdbx_description
1 polymer ?
#
loop_
_entity_poly.entity_id
_entity_poly.type
_entity_poly.pdbx_seq_one_letter_code
_entity_poly.pdbx_strand_id
1 'polypeptide(L)'
;MSHVRLTIFFKYLTLYIELKMLKDSTSKPKKRLPRLKISTIEEDIQFQDMNSQNVKYVHGTNSASLSGLAHFRALLTMEQIDGTGWFHKDGLKSGERGNTIQSLGKNEPISNGVSLNYIQNYQQSIDTYSKYGETEKYYPVLYCFDSDLYLEINEKIQEHPVTKGGISIDKIKAIYVPNEFVEDAKKALFHTGQLSHVVKGFPDDKVIAVYRTARSHQMKQDISTENSGYQTDPLKKKLDETTRQKHVMVFSGFSELDYKDVDALETKITSILEDAIKIHSLDKLIVVAGATGDGIGRVYQIAKTLNIRTIGIVSEEAKKYYSNFPYCDEVFFVNDPNETWKVLDEGGKSYMVYVATKKEDIHRTGEFLAFGGGEVTVSELEEAKALGNDNIKTAIYADFEPSPERLEARRQKSPGLDLTPVMTQYGNQKNTLPSQINANRPLSIQN
;
A
#
# COMPACT_ATOMS: atom_id res chain seq x y z
N MET A 1 -44.92 -67.72 -34.59
CA MET A 1 -45.27 -66.31 -34.89
C MET A 1 -44.03 -65.40 -34.74
N SER A 2 -42.98 -65.64 -35.54
CA SER A 2 -41.63 -65.11 -35.26
C SER A 2 -40.89 -64.50 -36.46
N HIS A 3 -41.55 -64.22 -37.59
CA HIS A 3 -40.89 -63.56 -38.74
C HIS A 3 -41.54 -62.24 -39.15
N VAL A 4 -42.86 -62.06 -39.01
CA VAL A 4 -43.53 -60.81 -39.45
C VAL A 4 -43.26 -59.62 -38.52
N ARG A 5 -43.08 -59.84 -37.21
CA ARG A 5 -42.74 -58.76 -36.26
C ARG A 5 -41.29 -58.28 -36.37
N LEU A 6 -40.36 -59.15 -36.80
CA LEU A 6 -38.96 -58.80 -36.94
C LEU A 6 -38.73 -57.92 -38.19
N THR A 7 -39.40 -58.22 -39.30
CA THR A 7 -39.28 -57.44 -40.54
C THR A 7 -39.86 -56.03 -40.43
N ILE A 8 -40.94 -55.85 -39.66
CA ILE A 8 -41.53 -54.53 -39.39
C ILE A 8 -40.58 -53.71 -38.50
N PHE A 9 -39.97 -54.33 -37.48
CA PHE A 9 -39.01 -53.65 -36.60
C PHE A 9 -37.78 -53.16 -37.36
N PHE A 10 -37.23 -53.97 -38.28
CA PHE A 10 -36.10 -53.55 -39.12
C PHE A 10 -36.47 -52.44 -40.11
N LYS A 11 -37.66 -52.46 -40.72
CA LYS A 11 -38.10 -51.35 -41.61
C LYS A 11 -38.24 -50.02 -40.87
N TYR A 12 -38.77 -50.02 -39.65
CA TYR A 12 -38.89 -48.80 -38.84
C TYR A 12 -37.53 -48.31 -38.32
N LEU A 13 -36.61 -49.23 -38.00
CA LEU A 13 -35.26 -48.87 -37.57
C LEU A 13 -34.44 -48.25 -38.71
N THR A 14 -34.55 -48.77 -39.93
CA THR A 14 -33.87 -48.20 -41.11
C THR A 14 -34.42 -46.82 -41.45
N LEU A 15 -35.74 -46.62 -41.42
CA LEU A 15 -36.36 -45.31 -41.67
C LEU A 15 -35.99 -44.28 -40.59
N TYR A 16 -35.87 -44.70 -39.33
CA TYR A 16 -35.42 -43.85 -38.23
C TYR A 16 -33.95 -43.46 -38.37
N ILE A 17 -33.09 -44.36 -38.82
CA ILE A 17 -31.66 -44.08 -39.08
C ILE A 17 -31.51 -43.12 -40.26
N GLU A 18 -32.24 -43.31 -41.37
CA GLU A 18 -32.20 -42.40 -42.52
C GLU A 18 -32.73 -40.99 -42.18
N LEU A 19 -33.82 -40.88 -41.41
CA LEU A 19 -34.34 -39.59 -40.93
C LEU A 19 -33.37 -38.88 -39.98
N LYS A 20 -32.61 -39.63 -39.16
CA LYS A 20 -31.58 -39.07 -38.27
C LYS A 20 -30.36 -38.59 -39.06
N MET A 21 -29.95 -39.34 -40.09
CA MET A 21 -28.84 -38.98 -40.99
C MET A 21 -29.17 -37.76 -41.86
N LEU A 22 -30.42 -37.59 -42.29
CA LEU A 22 -30.90 -36.39 -43.01
C LEU A 22 -31.02 -35.14 -42.11
N LYS A 23 -31.19 -35.32 -40.79
CA LYS A 23 -31.16 -34.22 -39.81
C LYS A 23 -29.73 -33.76 -39.49
N ASP A 24 -28.76 -34.68 -39.51
CA ASP A 24 -27.34 -34.39 -39.24
C ASP A 24 -26.59 -33.78 -40.45
N SER A 25 -27.12 -33.92 -41.68
CA SER A 25 -26.51 -33.37 -42.91
C SER A 25 -26.78 -31.88 -43.16
N THR A 26 -27.53 -31.21 -42.28
CA THR A 26 -27.71 -29.73 -42.30
C THR A 26 -26.97 -28.99 -41.18
N SER A 27 -25.96 -29.64 -40.58
CA SER A 27 -25.09 -28.96 -39.62
C SER A 27 -24.13 -27.99 -40.33
N LYS A 28 -24.28 -26.69 -40.02
CA LYS A 28 -23.37 -25.60 -40.41
C LYS A 28 -21.90 -26.03 -40.23
N PRO A 29 -20.95 -25.56 -41.07
CA PRO A 29 -19.56 -25.98 -40.98
C PRO A 29 -19.03 -25.80 -39.56
N LYS A 30 -18.62 -26.90 -38.91
CA LYS A 30 -17.97 -26.86 -37.60
C LYS A 30 -16.75 -25.96 -37.74
N LYS A 31 -16.77 -24.80 -37.08
CA LYS A 31 -15.58 -23.95 -36.90
C LYS A 31 -14.46 -24.87 -36.43
N ARG A 32 -13.38 -24.97 -37.21
CA ARG A 32 -12.14 -25.62 -36.77
C ARG A 32 -11.77 -24.98 -35.44
N LEU A 33 -11.77 -25.77 -34.37
CA LEU A 33 -11.20 -25.34 -33.10
C LEU A 33 -9.75 -24.93 -33.37
N PRO A 34 -9.30 -23.76 -32.88
CA PRO A 34 -7.92 -23.34 -33.04
C PRO A 34 -7.00 -24.45 -32.51
N ARG A 35 -5.98 -24.83 -33.29
CA ARG A 35 -4.92 -25.72 -32.80
C ARG A 35 -4.31 -25.07 -31.55
N LEU A 36 -4.32 -25.77 -30.43
CA LEU A 36 -3.57 -25.38 -29.24
C LEU A 36 -2.11 -25.21 -29.66
N LYS A 37 -1.60 -23.98 -29.62
CA LYS A 37 -0.17 -23.71 -29.70
C LYS A 37 0.43 -24.15 -28.37
N ILE A 38 0.83 -25.42 -28.27
CA ILE A 38 1.62 -25.90 -27.14
C ILE A 38 3.06 -25.56 -27.48
N SER A 39 3.60 -24.48 -26.91
CA SER A 39 5.04 -24.25 -26.88
C SER A 39 5.65 -25.19 -25.86
N THR A 40 6.81 -25.78 -26.16
CA THR A 40 7.51 -26.59 -25.16
C THR A 40 8.22 -25.68 -24.15
N ILE A 41 8.51 -26.16 -22.94
CA ILE A 41 9.17 -25.34 -21.89
C ILE A 41 10.56 -24.87 -22.35
N GLU A 42 11.20 -25.60 -23.27
CA GLU A 42 12.47 -25.26 -23.87
C GLU A 42 12.39 -24.07 -24.84
N GLU A 43 11.19 -23.71 -25.33
CA GLU A 43 10.93 -22.52 -26.15
C GLU A 43 10.58 -21.29 -25.31
N ASP A 44 10.43 -21.45 -23.99
CA ASP A 44 10.08 -20.38 -23.07
C ASP A 44 11.29 -19.48 -22.77
N ILE A 45 11.13 -18.17 -22.99
CA ILE A 45 12.23 -17.20 -22.90
C ILE A 45 12.77 -17.10 -21.46
N GLN A 46 11.90 -17.16 -20.47
CA GLN A 46 12.30 -17.12 -19.06
C GLN A 46 13.05 -18.40 -18.66
N PHE A 47 12.59 -19.58 -19.12
CA PHE A 47 13.30 -20.84 -18.93
C PHE A 47 14.68 -20.83 -19.58
N GLN A 48 14.78 -20.37 -20.83
CA GLN A 48 16.06 -20.26 -21.55
C GLN A 48 17.04 -19.34 -20.83
N ASP A 49 16.58 -18.18 -20.35
CA ASP A 49 17.40 -17.22 -19.61
C ASP A 49 17.91 -17.82 -18.29
N MET A 50 17.05 -18.50 -17.52
CA MET A 50 17.46 -19.20 -16.29
C MET A 50 18.43 -20.36 -16.56
N ASN A 51 18.16 -21.16 -17.59
CA ASN A 51 19.02 -22.29 -17.94
C ASN A 51 20.41 -21.82 -18.42
N SER A 52 20.49 -20.70 -19.14
CA SER A 52 21.76 -20.08 -19.55
C SER A 52 22.63 -19.64 -18.35
N GLN A 53 22.00 -19.39 -17.21
CA GLN A 53 22.65 -19.02 -15.94
C GLN A 53 22.89 -20.23 -15.01
N ASN A 54 22.70 -21.45 -15.53
CA ASN A 54 22.81 -22.69 -14.78
C ASN A 54 21.88 -22.78 -13.55
N VAL A 55 20.72 -22.12 -13.59
CA VAL A 55 19.70 -22.26 -12.56
C VAL A 55 19.09 -23.67 -12.63
N LYS A 56 18.90 -24.31 -11.48
CA LYS A 56 18.27 -25.64 -11.30
C LYS A 56 17.04 -25.61 -10.41
N TYR A 57 16.99 -24.66 -9.47
CA TYR A 57 15.88 -24.50 -8.55
C TYR A 57 15.42 -23.05 -8.47
N VAL A 58 14.15 -22.89 -8.14
CA VAL A 58 13.54 -21.58 -7.90
C VAL A 58 12.68 -21.58 -6.65
N HIS A 59 12.63 -20.44 -5.98
CA HIS A 59 11.71 -20.16 -4.88
C HIS A 59 10.82 -18.98 -5.25
N GLY A 60 9.51 -19.21 -5.30
CA GLY A 60 8.53 -18.16 -5.58
C GLY A 60 7.97 -17.56 -4.30
N THR A 61 8.02 -16.24 -4.20
CA THR A 61 7.46 -15.47 -3.08
C THR A 61 7.07 -14.08 -3.57
N ASN A 62 6.89 -13.13 -2.67
CA ASN A 62 6.53 -11.76 -2.99
C ASN A 62 7.55 -10.76 -2.42
N SER A 63 7.40 -9.49 -2.80
CA SER A 63 8.36 -8.43 -2.46
C SER A 63 8.50 -8.10 -0.97
N ALA A 64 7.58 -8.54 -0.10
CA ALA A 64 7.76 -8.42 1.34
C ALA A 64 9.00 -9.21 1.84
N SER A 65 9.38 -10.28 1.13
CA SER A 65 10.52 -11.12 1.48
C SER A 65 11.87 -10.40 1.36
N LEU A 66 11.96 -9.32 0.57
CA LEU A 66 13.22 -8.61 0.31
C LEU A 66 13.80 -7.99 1.60
N SER A 67 12.94 -7.49 2.49
CA SER A 67 13.35 -6.89 3.76
C SER A 67 13.98 -7.92 4.71
N GLY A 68 13.33 -9.09 4.85
CA GLY A 68 13.86 -10.21 5.63
C GLY A 68 15.15 -10.75 5.03
N LEU A 69 15.20 -10.94 3.71
CA LEU A 69 16.40 -11.40 3.02
C LEU A 69 17.58 -10.45 3.23
N ALA A 70 17.36 -9.14 3.14
CA ALA A 70 18.40 -8.13 3.37
C ALA A 70 18.87 -8.12 4.84
N HIS A 71 17.95 -8.27 5.79
CA HIS A 71 18.23 -8.25 7.22
C HIS A 71 18.99 -9.50 7.68
N PHE A 72 18.48 -10.68 7.37
CA PHE A 72 19.03 -11.96 7.84
C PHE A 72 20.14 -12.51 6.95
N ARG A 73 20.33 -11.93 5.76
CA ARG A 73 21.26 -12.43 4.74
C ARG A 73 21.02 -13.92 4.42
N ALA A 74 19.77 -14.35 4.52
CA ALA A 74 19.33 -15.71 4.18
C ALA A 74 17.81 -15.74 3.94
N LEU A 75 17.35 -16.72 3.16
CA LEU A 75 15.97 -17.22 3.22
C LEU A 75 15.89 -18.17 4.41
N LEU A 76 14.99 -17.89 5.35
CA LEU A 76 14.86 -18.65 6.59
C LEU A 76 13.83 -19.77 6.45
N THR A 77 13.97 -20.79 7.28
CA THR A 77 12.91 -21.81 7.43
C THR A 77 11.74 -21.26 8.25
N MET A 78 10.58 -21.92 8.19
CA MET A 78 9.43 -21.51 9.01
C MET A 78 9.72 -21.59 10.51
N GLU A 79 10.47 -22.62 10.95
CA GLU A 79 10.92 -22.74 12.36
C GLU A 79 11.90 -21.62 12.75
N GLN A 80 12.79 -21.20 11.85
CA GLN A 80 13.70 -20.07 12.09
C GLN A 80 12.94 -18.74 12.16
N ILE A 81 11.92 -18.56 11.31
CA ILE A 81 11.05 -17.38 11.33
C ILE A 81 10.29 -17.29 12.65
N ASP A 82 9.68 -18.39 13.11
CA ASP A 82 8.96 -18.47 14.40
C ASP A 82 9.90 -18.25 15.60
N GLY A 83 11.14 -18.73 15.51
CA GLY A 83 12.17 -18.49 16.55
C GLY A 83 12.73 -17.05 16.58
N THR A 84 12.36 -16.20 15.62
CA THR A 84 13.01 -14.89 15.43
C THR A 84 12.08 -13.72 15.77
N GLY A 85 12.40 -13.02 16.86
CA GLY A 85 11.57 -11.93 17.41
C GLY A 85 11.31 -10.75 16.44
N TRP A 86 12.13 -10.57 15.41
CA TRP A 86 11.88 -9.59 14.34
C TRP A 86 10.54 -9.85 13.64
N PHE A 87 10.23 -11.10 13.30
CA PHE A 87 8.97 -11.45 12.62
C PHE A 87 7.75 -11.35 13.55
N HIS A 88 7.96 -11.42 14.87
CA HIS A 88 6.89 -11.18 15.86
C HIS A 88 6.51 -9.71 15.96
N LYS A 89 7.50 -8.81 15.78
CA LYS A 89 7.29 -7.37 15.81
C LYS A 89 6.77 -6.84 14.48
N ASP A 90 7.37 -7.26 13.38
CA ASP A 90 7.11 -6.70 12.05
C ASP A 90 6.06 -7.47 11.23
N GLY A 91 5.73 -8.70 11.68
CA GLY A 91 4.82 -9.63 11.02
C GLY A 91 5.43 -10.29 9.78
N LEU A 92 5.19 -11.60 9.59
CA LEU A 92 5.55 -12.28 8.35
C LEU A 92 4.58 -11.87 7.22
N LYS A 93 5.08 -11.07 6.28
CA LYS A 93 4.28 -10.45 5.19
C LYS A 93 4.49 -11.12 3.82
N SER A 94 5.50 -11.99 3.71
CA SER A 94 5.83 -12.75 2.50
C SER A 94 5.04 -14.06 2.41
N GLY A 95 5.05 -14.66 1.21
CA GLY A 95 4.31 -15.88 0.87
C GLY A 95 4.73 -17.16 1.59
N GLU A 96 5.63 -17.07 2.56
CA GLU A 96 6.08 -18.18 3.42
C GLU A 96 5.01 -18.61 4.44
N ARG A 97 3.86 -17.91 4.50
CA ARG A 97 2.72 -18.21 5.39
C ARG A 97 1.77 -19.34 4.93
N GLY A 98 2.05 -20.00 3.81
CA GLY A 98 1.22 -21.09 3.28
C GLY A 98 1.25 -22.39 4.11
N ASN A 99 1.23 -23.54 3.44
CA ASN A 99 1.17 -24.90 4.04
C ASN A 99 2.21 -25.20 5.15
N THR A 100 3.25 -24.36 5.28
CA THR A 100 4.35 -24.43 6.26
C THR A 100 3.92 -24.13 7.70
N ILE A 101 2.97 -23.20 7.93
CA ILE A 101 2.51 -22.84 9.29
C ILE A 101 1.87 -24.05 9.98
N GLN A 102 1.09 -24.85 9.23
CA GLN A 102 0.41 -26.02 9.77
C GLN A 102 1.38 -27.12 10.22
N SER A 103 2.65 -27.04 9.80
CA SER A 103 3.72 -27.98 10.09
C SER A 103 4.64 -27.53 11.22
N LEU A 104 4.44 -26.32 11.77
CA LEU A 104 5.23 -25.79 12.88
C LEU A 104 5.22 -26.72 14.10
N GLY A 105 6.40 -27.00 14.64
CA GLY A 105 6.57 -27.85 15.82
C GLY A 105 6.30 -29.34 15.59
N LYS A 106 6.02 -29.76 14.35
CA LYS A 106 5.78 -31.18 13.99
C LYS A 106 7.01 -31.92 13.49
N ASN A 107 8.17 -31.24 13.45
CA ASN A 107 9.43 -31.77 12.92
C ASN A 107 9.30 -32.30 11.47
N GLU A 108 8.51 -31.60 10.65
CA GLU A 108 8.29 -31.96 9.26
C GLU A 108 9.32 -31.26 8.36
N PRO A 109 9.73 -31.89 7.25
CA PRO A 109 10.70 -31.29 6.32
C PRO A 109 10.30 -29.88 5.85
N ILE A 110 9.01 -29.66 5.64
CA ILE A 110 8.46 -28.42 5.08
C ILE A 110 8.56 -27.23 6.04
N SER A 111 8.56 -27.43 7.37
CA SER A 111 8.79 -26.35 8.34
C SER A 111 10.28 -26.11 8.62
N ASN A 112 11.10 -27.15 8.48
CA ASN A 112 12.54 -27.13 8.74
C ASN A 112 13.40 -26.80 7.52
N GLY A 113 12.79 -26.37 6.42
CA GLY A 113 13.47 -26.11 5.16
C GLY A 113 12.79 -25.03 4.33
N VAL A 114 13.48 -24.59 3.28
CA VAL A 114 12.95 -23.68 2.27
C VAL A 114 12.43 -24.52 1.10
N SER A 115 11.15 -24.35 0.80
CA SER A 115 10.49 -25.04 -0.32
C SER A 115 10.93 -24.47 -1.66
N LEU A 116 11.28 -25.34 -2.60
CA LEU A 116 11.76 -25.00 -3.93
C LEU A 116 10.92 -25.72 -5.00
N ASN A 117 11.00 -25.21 -6.23
CA ASN A 117 10.56 -25.90 -7.42
C ASN A 117 11.74 -26.10 -8.37
N TYR A 118 11.72 -27.17 -9.16
CA TYR A 118 12.61 -27.30 -10.30
C TYR A 118 12.31 -26.21 -11.32
N ILE A 119 13.31 -25.78 -12.10
CA ILE A 119 13.13 -24.69 -13.08
C ILE A 119 12.01 -24.95 -14.08
N GLN A 120 11.77 -26.22 -14.46
CA GLN A 120 10.67 -26.58 -15.37
C GLN A 120 9.29 -26.18 -14.81
N ASN A 121 9.17 -26.06 -13.49
CA ASN A 121 7.96 -25.71 -12.77
C ASN A 121 8.00 -24.27 -12.24
N TYR A 122 8.86 -23.39 -12.78
CA TYR A 122 8.98 -22.02 -12.30
C TYR A 122 7.66 -21.26 -12.35
N GLN A 123 6.82 -21.56 -13.35
CA GLN A 123 5.52 -20.91 -13.53
C GLN A 123 4.61 -21.13 -12.31
N GLN A 124 4.67 -22.30 -11.65
CA GLN A 124 3.93 -22.56 -10.41
C GLN A 124 4.43 -21.69 -9.24
N SER A 125 5.75 -21.44 -9.18
CA SER A 125 6.38 -20.53 -8.21
C SER A 125 5.81 -19.11 -8.32
N ILE A 126 5.56 -18.67 -9.54
CA ILE A 126 4.99 -17.36 -9.82
C ILE A 126 3.46 -17.37 -9.66
N ASP A 127 2.76 -18.36 -10.20
CA ASP A 127 1.29 -18.33 -10.26
C ASP A 127 0.61 -18.73 -8.96
N THR A 128 1.30 -19.45 -8.08
CA THR A 128 0.74 -19.94 -6.82
C THR A 128 1.46 -19.31 -5.63
N TYR A 129 2.77 -19.52 -5.53
CA TYR A 129 3.50 -19.21 -4.29
C TYR A 129 3.75 -17.71 -4.09
N SER A 130 3.96 -16.96 -5.18
CA SER A 130 4.12 -15.51 -5.11
C SER A 130 2.87 -14.74 -4.64
N LYS A 131 1.70 -15.40 -4.60
CA LYS A 131 0.42 -14.79 -4.25
C LYS A 131 0.00 -14.99 -2.80
N TYR A 132 0.75 -15.76 -2.01
CA TYR A 132 0.47 -15.89 -0.57
C TYR A 132 0.89 -14.61 0.19
N GLY A 133 0.13 -14.19 1.20
CA GLY A 133 0.36 -12.95 1.99
C GLY A 133 -0.64 -11.82 1.70
N GLU A 134 -0.42 -10.61 2.25
CA GLU A 134 -1.24 -9.42 1.92
C GLU A 134 -1.00 -9.01 0.46
N THR A 135 -1.98 -9.18 -0.42
CA THR A 135 -1.73 -9.23 -1.87
C THR A 135 -1.75 -7.88 -2.59
N GLU A 136 -2.21 -6.81 -1.96
CA GLU A 136 -2.44 -5.51 -2.64
C GLU A 136 -1.18 -4.68 -2.87
N LYS A 137 -0.12 -4.90 -2.08
CA LYS A 137 1.11 -4.07 -2.10
C LYS A 137 2.34 -4.78 -2.66
N TYR A 138 2.31 -6.11 -2.79
CA TYR A 138 3.49 -6.89 -3.14
C TYR A 138 3.46 -7.39 -4.59
N TYR A 139 4.64 -7.42 -5.20
CA TYR A 139 4.87 -7.97 -6.53
C TYR A 139 5.58 -9.33 -6.43
N PRO A 140 5.41 -10.21 -7.43
CA PRO A 140 6.06 -11.51 -7.43
C PRO A 140 7.58 -11.38 -7.45
N VAL A 141 8.25 -12.22 -6.66
CA VAL A 141 9.70 -12.36 -6.61
C VAL A 141 10.05 -13.82 -6.82
N LEU A 142 10.97 -14.09 -7.74
CA LEU A 142 11.50 -15.42 -8.00
C LEU A 142 12.99 -15.45 -7.68
N TYR A 143 13.38 -16.16 -6.63
CA TYR A 143 14.78 -16.40 -6.30
C TYR A 143 15.27 -17.64 -7.04
N CYS A 144 16.44 -17.55 -7.68
CA CYS A 144 17.01 -18.60 -8.52
C CYS A 144 18.31 -19.15 -7.95
N PHE A 145 18.48 -20.47 -8.01
CA PHE A 145 19.61 -21.19 -7.45
C PHE A 145 20.15 -22.24 -8.41
N ASP A 146 21.45 -22.55 -8.34
CA ASP A 146 22.11 -23.57 -9.16
C ASP A 146 22.05 -24.98 -8.53
N SER A 147 22.77 -25.93 -9.13
CA SER A 147 22.99 -27.27 -8.57
C SER A 147 23.86 -27.30 -7.31
N ASP A 148 24.61 -26.23 -7.02
CA ASP A 148 25.54 -26.13 -5.88
C ASP A 148 24.83 -25.85 -4.53
N LEU A 149 23.50 -25.93 -4.55
CA LEU A 149 22.65 -26.28 -3.42
C LEU A 149 22.84 -27.73 -2.92
N TYR A 150 23.79 -28.49 -3.50
CA TYR A 150 24.09 -29.90 -3.20
C TYR A 150 23.73 -30.31 -1.75
N LEU A 151 22.62 -31.07 -1.67
CA LEU A 151 22.38 -32.22 -0.77
C LEU A 151 21.81 -31.98 0.63
N GLU A 152 21.43 -30.76 0.96
CA GLU A 152 20.47 -30.58 2.04
C GLU A 152 19.03 -30.74 1.57
N ILE A 153 18.76 -31.21 0.35
CA ILE A 153 17.40 -31.53 -0.05
C ILE A 153 16.89 -32.75 0.74
N ASN A 154 15.68 -32.64 1.28
CA ASN A 154 15.02 -33.75 1.95
C ASN A 154 14.53 -34.78 0.91
N GLU A 155 15.16 -35.95 0.88
CA GLU A 155 14.86 -37.02 -0.09
C GLU A 155 13.42 -37.58 0.01
N LYS A 156 12.69 -37.26 1.08
CA LYS A 156 11.29 -37.70 1.29
C LYS A 156 10.29 -36.94 0.41
N ILE A 157 10.67 -35.80 -0.18
CA ILE A 157 9.79 -34.97 -1.01
C ILE A 157 10.47 -34.75 -2.37
N GLN A 158 10.38 -35.76 -3.24
CA GLN A 158 11.09 -35.77 -4.52
C GLN A 158 10.49 -34.81 -5.57
N GLU A 159 9.18 -34.60 -5.52
CA GLU A 159 8.43 -33.77 -6.49
C GLU A 159 8.56 -32.27 -6.19
N HIS A 160 8.71 -31.90 -4.91
CA HIS A 160 8.88 -30.53 -4.43
C HIS A 160 10.11 -30.45 -3.51
N PRO A 161 11.29 -30.11 -4.05
CA PRO A 161 12.51 -30.10 -3.26
C PRO A 161 12.40 -29.13 -2.08
N VAL A 162 12.78 -29.58 -0.88
CA VAL A 162 12.85 -28.76 0.33
C VAL A 162 14.25 -28.89 0.92
N THR A 163 14.90 -27.78 1.26
CA THR A 163 16.23 -27.80 1.89
C THR A 163 16.19 -28.31 3.33
N LYS A 164 17.34 -28.59 3.96
CA LYS A 164 17.49 -28.70 5.41
C LYS A 164 18.02 -27.34 5.82
N GLY A 165 17.30 -26.63 6.67
CA GLY A 165 17.67 -25.27 7.04
C GLY A 165 17.44 -24.20 5.95
N GLY A 166 17.81 -22.98 6.30
CA GLY A 166 17.70 -21.80 5.45
C GLY A 166 18.75 -21.76 4.33
N ILE A 167 18.57 -20.86 3.37
CA ILE A 167 19.46 -20.68 2.23
C ILE A 167 20.19 -19.33 2.35
N SER A 168 21.51 -19.34 2.45
CA SER A 168 22.34 -18.12 2.45
C SER A 168 22.17 -17.33 1.14
N ILE A 169 22.22 -16.00 1.24
CA ILE A 169 22.17 -15.10 0.08
C ILE A 169 23.27 -15.36 -0.95
N ASP A 170 24.41 -15.91 -0.55
CA ASP A 170 25.54 -16.20 -1.46
C ASP A 170 25.21 -17.31 -2.47
N LYS A 171 24.13 -18.07 -2.20
CA LYS A 171 23.61 -19.12 -3.08
C LYS A 171 22.63 -18.60 -4.13
N ILE A 172 22.17 -17.35 -4.01
CA ILE A 172 21.23 -16.75 -4.95
C ILE A 172 21.98 -16.32 -6.23
N LYS A 173 21.60 -16.89 -7.37
CA LYS A 173 22.18 -16.58 -8.69
C LYS A 173 21.50 -15.42 -9.39
N ALA A 174 20.18 -15.36 -9.27
CA ALA A 174 19.35 -14.35 -9.91
C ALA A 174 18.09 -14.11 -9.07
N ILE A 175 17.56 -12.89 -9.19
CA ILE A 175 16.29 -12.49 -8.58
C ILE A 175 15.45 -11.88 -9.67
N TYR A 176 14.36 -12.53 -10.06
CA TYR A 176 13.43 -11.97 -11.05
C TYR A 176 12.26 -11.28 -10.36
N VAL A 177 11.98 -10.08 -10.86
CA VAL A 177 10.84 -9.24 -10.46
C VAL A 177 10.19 -8.64 -11.72
N PRO A 178 8.95 -8.12 -11.67
CA PRO A 178 8.41 -7.40 -12.81
C PRO A 178 9.29 -6.21 -13.18
N ASN A 179 9.40 -5.93 -14.48
CA ASN A 179 10.34 -4.94 -15.03
C ASN A 179 10.21 -3.57 -14.34
N GLU A 180 8.98 -3.15 -14.02
CA GLU A 180 8.69 -1.91 -13.33
C GLU A 180 9.24 -1.81 -11.90
N PHE A 181 9.55 -2.94 -11.25
CA PHE A 181 10.02 -3.02 -9.85
C PHE A 181 11.50 -3.37 -9.71
N VAL A 182 12.24 -3.48 -10.81
CA VAL A 182 13.68 -3.83 -10.78
C VAL A 182 14.47 -2.85 -9.92
N GLU A 183 14.28 -1.54 -10.11
CA GLU A 183 15.03 -0.54 -9.36
C GLU A 183 14.65 -0.48 -7.89
N ASP A 184 13.39 -0.73 -7.55
CA ASP A 184 12.94 -0.78 -6.16
C ASP A 184 13.48 -2.03 -5.44
N ALA A 185 13.49 -3.18 -6.12
CA ALA A 185 14.11 -4.40 -5.61
C ALA A 185 15.63 -4.23 -5.41
N LYS A 186 16.33 -3.57 -6.34
CA LYS A 186 17.76 -3.26 -6.18
C LYS A 186 18.03 -2.37 -4.97
N LYS A 187 17.22 -1.33 -4.75
CA LYS A 187 17.32 -0.45 -3.57
C LYS A 187 17.09 -1.22 -2.28
N ALA A 188 16.06 -2.06 -2.24
CA ALA A 188 15.74 -2.89 -1.07
C ALA A 188 16.91 -3.83 -0.69
N LEU A 189 17.68 -4.29 -1.67
CA LEU A 189 18.81 -5.19 -1.49
C LEU A 189 20.18 -4.48 -1.50
N PHE A 190 20.23 -3.15 -1.53
CA PHE A 190 21.48 -2.38 -1.73
C PHE A 190 22.57 -2.74 -0.71
N HIS A 191 22.21 -2.89 0.58
CA HIS A 191 23.16 -3.22 1.65
C HIS A 191 23.67 -4.67 1.64
N THR A 192 23.13 -5.52 0.75
CA THR A 192 23.61 -6.90 0.60
C THR A 192 24.82 -6.99 -0.35
N GLY A 193 25.11 -5.92 -1.11
CA GLY A 193 26.23 -5.81 -2.05
C GLY A 193 26.05 -6.69 -3.29
N GLN A 194 26.08 -8.01 -3.11
CA GLN A 194 26.02 -8.98 -4.19
C GLN A 194 24.61 -9.11 -4.80
N LEU A 195 23.55 -9.00 -4.00
CA LEU A 195 22.20 -9.32 -4.51
C LEU A 195 21.64 -8.24 -5.44
N SER A 196 21.91 -6.96 -5.20
CA SER A 196 21.43 -5.87 -6.07
C SER A 196 21.94 -6.01 -7.51
N HIS A 197 23.09 -6.67 -7.72
CA HIS A 197 23.64 -6.90 -9.06
C HIS A 197 23.00 -8.08 -9.80
N VAL A 198 22.31 -8.97 -9.08
CA VAL A 198 21.64 -10.14 -9.67
C VAL A 198 20.12 -9.97 -9.79
N VAL A 199 19.59 -8.79 -9.42
CA VAL A 199 18.19 -8.41 -9.68
C VAL A 199 17.99 -8.12 -11.16
N LYS A 200 17.01 -8.80 -11.75
CA LYS A 200 16.64 -8.70 -13.16
C LYS A 200 15.13 -8.62 -13.32
N GLY A 201 14.71 -8.04 -14.43
CA GLY A 201 13.31 -8.05 -14.83
C GLY A 201 12.95 -9.37 -15.52
N PHE A 202 11.69 -9.80 -15.42
CA PHE A 202 11.20 -10.92 -16.25
C PHE A 202 11.34 -10.56 -17.75
N PRO A 203 12.01 -11.40 -18.58
CA PRO A 203 12.22 -11.16 -19.99
C PRO A 203 10.97 -11.44 -20.84
N ASP A 204 9.96 -12.13 -20.31
CA ASP A 204 8.68 -12.37 -20.97
C ASP A 204 7.53 -11.66 -20.23
N ASP A 205 6.88 -10.72 -20.91
CA ASP A 205 5.67 -10.04 -20.45
C ASP A 205 4.47 -11.00 -20.23
N LYS A 206 4.52 -12.26 -20.69
CA LYS A 206 3.49 -13.28 -20.43
C LYS A 206 3.41 -13.69 -18.96
N VAL A 207 4.52 -13.72 -18.25
CA VAL A 207 4.55 -13.95 -16.79
C VAL A 207 3.74 -12.85 -16.08
N ILE A 208 3.82 -11.62 -16.60
CA ILE A 208 3.05 -10.47 -16.16
C ILE A 208 1.57 -10.60 -16.58
N ALA A 209 1.27 -11.13 -17.76
CA ALA A 209 -0.10 -11.34 -18.24
C ALA A 209 -0.88 -12.37 -17.40
N VAL A 210 -0.24 -13.45 -16.92
CA VAL A 210 -0.88 -14.43 -16.02
C VAL A 210 -1.12 -13.84 -14.63
N TYR A 211 -0.20 -13.05 -14.09
CA TYR A 211 -0.40 -12.26 -12.87
C TYR A 211 -1.57 -11.25 -13.01
N ARG A 212 -1.62 -10.51 -14.12
CA ARG A 212 -2.72 -9.59 -14.46
C ARG A 212 -4.05 -10.31 -14.68
N THR A 213 -4.05 -11.51 -15.25
CA THR A 213 -5.26 -12.29 -15.57
C THR A 213 -5.82 -13.02 -14.34
N ALA A 214 -4.97 -13.55 -13.45
CA ALA A 214 -5.40 -14.12 -12.17
C ALA A 214 -6.01 -13.04 -11.26
N ARG A 215 -5.45 -11.82 -11.26
CA ARG A 215 -6.04 -10.63 -10.63
C ARG A 215 -7.43 -10.30 -11.19
N SER A 216 -7.66 -10.50 -12.49
CA SER A 216 -8.97 -10.26 -13.13
C SER A 216 -10.04 -11.34 -12.89
N HIS A 217 -9.66 -12.59 -12.59
CA HIS A 217 -10.61 -13.69 -12.34
C HIS A 217 -11.03 -13.79 -10.87
N GLN A 218 -10.13 -13.47 -9.93
CA GLN A 218 -10.49 -13.39 -8.50
C GLN A 218 -11.41 -12.20 -8.23
N MET A 219 -11.26 -11.10 -8.98
CA MET A 219 -12.21 -9.98 -9.00
C MET A 219 -13.62 -10.36 -9.48
N LYS A 220 -13.82 -11.44 -10.28
CA LYS A 220 -15.15 -11.77 -10.83
C LYS A 220 -16.11 -12.45 -9.84
N GLN A 221 -15.60 -13.01 -8.76
CA GLN A 221 -16.44 -13.68 -7.75
C GLN A 221 -16.88 -12.75 -6.63
N ASP A 222 -16.14 -11.66 -6.40
CA ASP A 222 -16.48 -10.64 -5.40
C ASP A 222 -17.31 -9.48 -5.98
N ILE A 223 -17.46 -9.39 -7.31
CA ILE A 223 -18.25 -8.37 -8.04
C ILE A 223 -19.76 -8.39 -7.75
N SER A 224 -20.31 -9.33 -6.96
CA SER A 224 -21.68 -9.17 -6.42
C SER A 224 -21.76 -8.24 -5.21
N THR A 225 -20.62 -7.81 -4.66
CA THR A 225 -20.54 -6.93 -3.48
C THR A 225 -19.33 -6.01 -3.64
N GLU A 226 -19.59 -4.77 -4.06
CA GLU A 226 -18.72 -3.57 -3.91
C GLU A 226 -17.70 -3.22 -5.04
N ASN A 227 -18.19 -2.46 -6.03
CA ASN A 227 -17.67 -1.24 -6.69
C ASN A 227 -16.16 -1.01 -7.08
N SER A 228 -15.97 -0.61 -8.35
CA SER A 228 -15.04 0.42 -8.91
C SER A 228 -13.60 0.64 -8.38
N GLY A 229 -12.59 0.26 -9.19
CA GLY A 229 -11.40 1.07 -9.58
C GLY A 229 -10.32 1.47 -8.56
N TYR A 230 -9.08 0.94 -8.69
CA TYR A 230 -7.86 1.61 -8.19
C TYR A 230 -7.08 2.20 -9.36
N GLN A 231 -7.29 3.50 -9.56
CA GLN A 231 -6.33 4.41 -10.18
C GLN A 231 -5.24 4.70 -9.12
N THR A 232 -3.96 4.77 -9.51
CA THR A 232 -2.97 5.40 -8.62
C THR A 232 -3.36 6.85 -8.46
N ASP A 233 -3.77 7.25 -7.26
CA ASP A 233 -4.13 8.63 -6.92
C ASP A 233 -2.96 9.59 -7.28
N PRO A 234 -3.10 10.38 -8.35
CA PRO A 234 -2.01 11.23 -8.83
C PRO A 234 -1.69 12.37 -7.85
N LEU A 235 -2.66 12.77 -7.03
CA LEU A 235 -2.48 13.84 -6.05
C LEU A 235 -1.62 13.36 -4.88
N LYS A 236 -1.87 12.15 -4.38
CA LYS A 236 -1.04 11.48 -3.38
C LYS A 236 0.42 11.39 -3.80
N LYS A 237 0.68 11.02 -5.06
CA LYS A 237 2.05 10.97 -5.61
C LYS A 237 2.73 12.33 -5.55
N LYS A 238 2.04 13.38 -5.99
CA LYS A 238 2.60 14.74 -5.99
C LYS A 238 2.84 15.28 -4.57
N LEU A 239 1.95 14.96 -3.63
CA LEU A 239 2.13 15.27 -2.21
C LEU A 239 3.36 14.56 -1.63
N ASP A 240 3.56 13.27 -1.93
CA ASP A 240 4.73 12.52 -1.50
C ASP A 240 6.05 13.08 -2.03
N GLU A 241 6.09 13.50 -3.30
CA GLU A 241 7.25 14.18 -3.89
C GLU A 241 7.54 15.51 -3.18
N THR A 242 6.49 16.29 -2.91
CA THR A 242 6.58 17.61 -2.28
C THR A 242 7.05 17.56 -0.83
N THR A 243 6.68 16.49 -0.12
CA THR A 243 6.89 16.33 1.33
C THR A 243 8.00 15.34 1.71
N ARG A 244 8.76 14.87 0.72
CA ARG A 244 9.91 13.99 0.92
C ARG A 244 10.96 14.64 1.83
N GLN A 245 11.37 13.91 2.87
CA GLN A 245 12.34 14.34 3.90
C GLN A 245 11.87 15.57 4.69
N LYS A 246 10.55 15.78 4.80
CA LYS A 246 9.97 16.92 5.51
C LYS A 246 9.23 16.50 6.77
N HIS A 247 9.11 17.45 7.67
CA HIS A 247 8.18 17.44 8.79
C HIS A 247 6.98 18.34 8.43
N VAL A 248 5.81 17.73 8.29
CA VAL A 248 4.59 18.38 7.82
C VAL A 248 3.71 18.74 9.01
N MET A 249 3.37 20.02 9.13
CA MET A 249 2.50 20.53 10.19
C MET A 249 1.18 20.96 9.56
N VAL A 250 0.12 20.19 9.81
CA VAL A 250 -1.23 20.49 9.31
C VAL A 250 -1.99 21.31 10.35
N PHE A 251 -2.50 22.46 9.94
CA PHE A 251 -3.33 23.35 10.74
C PHE A 251 -4.78 23.29 10.24
N SER A 252 -5.68 22.83 11.11
CA SER A 252 -7.12 22.75 10.84
C SER A 252 -7.89 23.55 11.89
N GLY A 253 -8.99 24.19 11.49
CA GLY A 253 -9.74 25.08 12.36
C GLY A 253 -10.81 25.87 11.61
N PHE A 254 -11.27 26.97 12.20
CA PHE A 254 -12.26 27.84 11.57
C PHE A 254 -11.67 28.54 10.34
N SER A 255 -12.38 28.49 9.21
CA SER A 255 -12.08 29.30 8.03
C SER A 255 -12.99 30.53 8.04
N GLU A 256 -14.16 30.46 7.40
CA GLU A 256 -15.08 31.60 7.26
C GLU A 256 -15.59 32.20 8.58
N LEU A 257 -15.66 31.41 9.65
CA LEU A 257 -16.10 31.91 10.96
C LEU A 257 -15.06 32.80 11.65
N ASP A 258 -13.81 32.82 11.17
CA ASP A 258 -12.67 33.50 11.78
C ASP A 258 -12.55 33.19 13.29
N TYR A 259 -11.72 33.94 14.01
CA TYR A 259 -11.51 33.76 15.45
C TYR A 259 -11.91 34.99 16.26
N LYS A 260 -12.35 34.76 17.50
CA LYS A 260 -12.69 35.82 18.46
C LYS A 260 -11.48 36.66 18.85
N ASP A 261 -10.35 35.99 19.10
CA ASP A 261 -9.09 36.59 19.49
C ASP A 261 -8.01 36.20 18.48
N VAL A 262 -7.86 37.04 17.46
CA VAL A 262 -6.90 36.82 16.37
C VAL A 262 -5.48 36.96 16.87
N ASP A 263 -5.19 37.93 17.75
CA ASP A 263 -3.83 38.15 18.27
C ASP A 263 -3.34 36.95 19.10
N ALA A 264 -4.22 36.37 19.93
CA ALA A 264 -3.90 35.15 20.67
C ALA A 264 -3.65 33.95 19.75
N LEU A 265 -4.43 33.82 18.67
CA LEU A 265 -4.23 32.76 17.67
C LEU A 265 -2.88 32.91 16.97
N GLU A 266 -2.60 34.10 16.42
CA GLU A 266 -1.36 34.37 15.69
C GLU A 266 -0.14 34.22 16.59
N THR A 267 -0.22 34.68 17.85
CA THR A 267 0.83 34.47 18.86
C THR A 267 1.06 32.98 19.12
N LYS A 268 -0.01 32.20 19.26
CA LYS A 268 0.10 30.76 19.54
C LYS A 268 0.69 29.99 18.35
N ILE A 269 0.24 30.29 17.14
CA ILE A 269 0.77 29.71 15.90
C ILE A 269 2.26 30.05 15.75
N THR A 270 2.63 31.32 15.96
CA THR A 270 4.03 31.77 15.87
C THR A 270 4.91 30.99 16.84
N SER A 271 4.51 30.87 18.10
CA SER A 271 5.24 30.10 19.11
C SER A 271 5.43 28.63 18.70
N ILE A 272 4.39 27.99 18.15
CA ILE A 272 4.46 26.60 17.69
C ILE A 272 5.45 26.44 16.54
N LEU A 273 5.41 27.35 15.56
CA LEU A 273 6.30 27.31 14.40
C LEU A 273 7.76 27.60 14.78
N GLU A 274 8.01 28.54 15.69
CA GLU A 274 9.35 28.82 16.21
C GLU A 274 9.94 27.62 16.96
N ASP A 275 9.14 26.92 17.77
CA ASP A 275 9.59 25.70 18.44
C ASP A 275 9.84 24.57 17.45
N ALA A 276 8.99 24.42 16.44
CA ALA A 276 9.21 23.45 15.37
C ALA A 276 10.51 23.73 14.58
N ILE A 277 10.85 25.01 14.33
CA ILE A 277 12.11 25.38 13.67
C ILE A 277 13.31 24.91 14.51
N LYS A 278 13.27 25.09 15.84
CA LYS A 278 14.34 24.64 16.75
C LYS A 278 14.51 23.13 16.74
N ILE A 279 13.42 22.38 16.60
CA ILE A 279 13.43 20.90 16.65
C ILE A 279 13.81 20.29 15.30
N HIS A 280 13.23 20.77 14.20
CA HIS A 280 13.29 20.11 12.90
C HIS A 280 14.21 20.79 11.89
N SER A 281 14.70 22.01 12.16
CA SER A 281 15.36 22.90 11.19
C SER A 281 14.41 23.45 10.13
N LEU A 282 14.61 24.73 9.77
CA LEU A 282 13.74 25.50 8.88
C LEU A 282 13.51 24.82 7.53
N ASP A 283 14.55 24.29 6.91
CA ASP A 283 14.51 23.68 5.58
C ASP A 283 13.70 22.39 5.53
N LYS A 284 13.40 21.78 6.68
CA LYS A 284 12.62 20.54 6.77
C LYS A 284 11.14 20.77 7.06
N LEU A 285 10.72 21.99 7.38
CA LEU A 285 9.33 22.26 7.73
C LEU A 285 8.47 22.56 6.51
N ILE A 286 7.24 22.03 6.52
CA ILE A 286 6.16 22.43 5.63
C ILE A 286 4.91 22.70 6.46
N VAL A 287 4.29 23.85 6.25
CA VAL A 287 2.98 24.21 6.83
C VAL A 287 1.88 23.90 5.82
N VAL A 288 0.80 23.29 6.30
CA VAL A 288 -0.36 22.89 5.49
C VAL A 288 -1.67 23.39 6.11
N ALA A 289 -2.55 23.96 5.28
CA ALA A 289 -3.94 24.28 5.64
C ALA A 289 -4.87 24.22 4.41
N GLY A 290 -6.11 24.67 4.54
CA GLY A 290 -7.15 24.68 3.48
C GLY A 290 -6.98 25.72 2.36
N ALA A 291 -5.76 26.11 2.03
CA ALA A 291 -5.36 27.18 1.08
C ALA A 291 -5.98 28.60 1.27
N THR A 292 -7.03 28.80 2.06
CA THR A 292 -7.65 30.12 2.30
C THR A 292 -6.75 31.02 3.16
N GLY A 293 -6.88 32.34 3.02
CA GLY A 293 -6.13 33.31 3.84
C GLY A 293 -6.80 33.70 5.17
N ASP A 294 -8.11 33.51 5.28
CA ASP A 294 -8.90 33.85 6.47
C ASP A 294 -8.91 32.74 7.53
N GLY A 295 -9.23 33.11 8.76
CA GLY A 295 -9.32 32.18 9.89
C GLY A 295 -7.98 31.46 10.11
N ILE A 296 -8.02 30.12 10.11
CA ILE A 296 -6.82 29.29 10.30
C ILE A 296 -5.80 29.48 9.18
N GLY A 297 -6.26 29.99 8.02
CA GLY A 297 -5.44 30.39 6.89
C GLY A 297 -4.36 31.44 7.18
N ARG A 298 -4.52 32.22 8.26
CA ARG A 298 -3.52 33.18 8.75
C ARG A 298 -2.15 32.53 9.01
N VAL A 299 -2.13 31.22 9.28
CA VAL A 299 -0.91 30.42 9.42
C VAL A 299 0.04 30.61 8.23
N TYR A 300 -0.47 30.83 7.01
CA TYR A 300 0.38 31.01 5.84
C TYR A 300 1.19 32.28 5.89
N GLN A 301 0.57 33.40 6.27
CA GLN A 301 1.28 34.67 6.38
C GLN A 301 2.37 34.59 7.46
N ILE A 302 2.07 33.96 8.60
CA ILE A 302 3.04 33.73 9.68
C ILE A 302 4.17 32.80 9.23
N ALA A 303 3.84 31.69 8.55
CA ALA A 303 4.85 30.78 8.01
C ALA A 303 5.77 31.50 7.01
N LYS A 304 5.24 32.42 6.20
CA LYS A 304 6.03 33.23 5.27
C LYS A 304 6.97 34.21 5.95
N THR A 305 6.55 34.88 7.02
CA THR A 305 7.46 35.76 7.78
C THR A 305 8.60 34.99 8.42
N LEU A 306 8.37 33.70 8.75
CA LEU A 306 9.37 32.78 9.27
C LEU A 306 10.17 32.01 8.19
N ASN A 307 9.94 32.29 6.90
CA ASN A 307 10.54 31.60 5.76
C ASN A 307 10.28 30.08 5.70
N ILE A 308 9.16 29.62 6.25
CA ILE A 308 8.72 28.23 6.16
C ILE A 308 7.96 28.01 4.84
N ARG A 309 8.19 26.87 4.19
CA ARG A 309 7.46 26.49 2.97
C ARG A 309 5.99 26.19 3.29
N THR A 310 5.09 26.64 2.45
CA THR A 310 3.63 26.50 2.65
C THR A 310 2.98 25.74 1.50
N ILE A 311 2.12 24.78 1.81
CA ILE A 311 1.26 24.15 0.80
C ILE A 311 -0.20 24.20 1.23
N GLY A 312 -1.11 24.34 0.28
CA GLY A 312 -2.55 24.34 0.54
C GLY A 312 -3.19 23.13 -0.10
N ILE A 313 -4.05 22.43 0.64
CA ILE A 313 -4.88 21.34 0.10
C ILE A 313 -6.33 21.79 0.24
N VAL A 314 -7.02 21.92 -0.89
CA VAL A 314 -8.36 22.52 -0.90
C VAL A 314 -9.25 21.86 -1.95
N SER A 315 -10.56 21.86 -1.72
CA SER A 315 -11.56 21.48 -2.71
C SER A 315 -11.44 22.37 -3.96
N GLU A 316 -11.65 21.80 -5.15
CA GLU A 316 -11.65 22.56 -6.40
C GLU A 316 -12.74 23.65 -6.45
N GLU A 317 -13.75 23.55 -5.59
CA GLU A 317 -14.76 24.58 -5.35
C GLU A 317 -14.15 25.93 -5.01
N ALA A 318 -12.99 25.94 -4.35
CA ALA A 318 -12.27 27.17 -4.04
C ALA A 318 -11.93 27.99 -5.30
N LYS A 319 -11.78 27.37 -6.47
CA LYS A 319 -11.50 28.06 -7.75
C LYS A 319 -12.65 28.99 -8.17
N LYS A 320 -13.88 28.76 -7.68
CA LYS A 320 -15.04 29.63 -7.97
C LYS A 320 -14.95 30.97 -7.20
N TYR A 321 -14.27 30.98 -6.05
CA TYR A 321 -14.25 32.12 -5.13
C TYR A 321 -12.88 32.81 -5.05
N TYR A 322 -11.80 32.07 -5.30
CA TYR A 322 -10.43 32.56 -5.15
C TYR A 322 -9.68 32.40 -6.47
N SER A 323 -9.18 33.52 -6.98
CA SER A 323 -8.28 33.56 -8.15
C SER A 323 -6.80 33.58 -7.76
N ASN A 324 -6.50 33.80 -6.47
CA ASN A 324 -5.15 33.85 -5.93
C ASN A 324 -5.12 33.28 -4.51
N PHE A 325 -4.00 32.67 -4.13
CA PHE A 325 -3.76 32.08 -2.82
C PHE A 325 -2.50 32.73 -2.22
N PRO A 326 -2.61 33.97 -1.71
CA PRO A 326 -1.46 34.70 -1.21
C PRO A 326 -0.83 33.90 -0.06
N TYR A 327 0.51 33.91 -0.02
CA TYR A 327 1.32 33.22 1.00
C TYR A 327 1.33 31.68 0.94
N CYS A 328 0.71 31.07 -0.07
CA CYS A 328 0.82 29.64 -0.34
C CYS A 328 1.84 29.39 -1.48
N ASP A 329 2.89 28.58 -1.26
CA ASP A 329 3.85 28.26 -2.33
C ASP A 329 3.25 27.36 -3.39
N GLU A 330 2.38 26.43 -2.97
CA GLU A 330 1.78 25.45 -3.86
C GLU A 330 0.40 25.04 -3.38
N VAL A 331 -0.58 25.01 -4.29
CA VAL A 331 -1.96 24.62 -3.98
C VAL A 331 -2.31 23.33 -4.72
N PHE A 332 -2.83 22.38 -3.96
CA PHE A 332 -3.30 21.08 -4.38
C PHE A 332 -4.83 21.08 -4.36
N PHE A 333 -5.44 20.92 -5.53
CA PHE A 333 -6.89 20.89 -5.66
C PHE A 333 -7.40 19.46 -5.65
N VAL A 334 -8.38 19.19 -4.79
CA VAL A 334 -9.08 17.91 -4.68
C VAL A 334 -10.42 18.01 -5.40
N ASN A 335 -10.73 17.02 -6.22
CA ASN A 335 -12.04 16.90 -6.87
C ASN A 335 -13.13 16.68 -5.81
N ASP A 336 -14.16 17.51 -5.79
CA ASP A 336 -15.23 17.49 -4.79
C ASP A 336 -16.57 17.73 -5.51
N PRO A 337 -17.07 16.74 -6.26
CA PRO A 337 -18.22 16.92 -7.15
C PRO A 337 -19.53 17.23 -6.42
N ASN A 338 -19.56 17.06 -5.09
CA ASN A 338 -20.73 17.31 -4.25
C ASN A 338 -20.61 18.64 -3.47
N GLU A 339 -19.60 19.45 -3.76
CA GLU A 339 -19.38 20.78 -3.16
C GLU A 339 -19.36 20.76 -1.62
N THR A 340 -18.79 19.69 -1.05
CA THR A 340 -18.79 19.45 0.40
C THR A 340 -17.72 20.23 1.16
N TRP A 341 -16.79 20.84 0.43
CA TRP A 341 -15.55 21.46 0.93
C TRP A 341 -14.59 20.50 1.62
N LYS A 342 -14.86 19.19 1.55
CA LYS A 342 -13.98 18.16 2.08
C LYS A 342 -12.91 17.80 1.05
N VAL A 343 -11.74 17.46 1.54
CA VAL A 343 -10.59 17.06 0.72
C VAL A 343 -10.36 15.56 0.88
N LEU A 344 -11.28 14.76 0.34
CA LEU A 344 -11.28 13.30 0.49
C LEU A 344 -10.77 12.62 -0.78
N ASP A 345 -10.08 11.49 -0.61
CA ASP A 345 -9.82 10.55 -1.70
C ASP A 345 -11.04 9.70 -2.04
N GLU A 346 -10.92 8.85 -3.06
CA GLU A 346 -11.99 7.93 -3.51
C GLU A 346 -12.42 6.93 -2.42
N GLY A 347 -11.55 6.67 -1.44
CA GLY A 347 -11.83 5.82 -0.27
C GLY A 347 -12.38 6.58 0.94
N GLY A 348 -12.66 7.88 0.81
CA GLY A 348 -13.18 8.72 1.87
C GLY A 348 -12.15 9.13 2.94
N LYS A 349 -10.84 9.04 2.64
CA LYS A 349 -9.75 9.46 3.54
C LYS A 349 -9.31 10.89 3.24
N SER A 350 -9.02 11.68 4.27
CA SER A 350 -8.61 13.07 4.09
C SER A 350 -7.18 13.18 3.55
N TYR A 351 -6.99 13.99 2.51
CA TYR A 351 -5.66 14.38 2.03
C TYR A 351 -4.89 15.22 3.06
N MET A 352 -5.58 15.95 3.94
CA MET A 352 -4.95 16.69 5.05
C MET A 352 -4.35 15.74 6.07
N VAL A 353 -5.06 14.66 6.40
CA VAL A 353 -4.53 13.63 7.31
C VAL A 353 -3.41 12.86 6.61
N TYR A 354 -3.64 12.44 5.36
CA TYR A 354 -2.65 11.72 4.56
C TYR A 354 -1.28 12.43 4.51
N VAL A 355 -1.26 13.75 4.29
CA VAL A 355 0.00 14.49 4.11
C VAL A 355 0.79 14.63 5.42
N ALA A 356 0.12 14.62 6.57
CA ALA A 356 0.77 14.61 7.87
C ALA A 356 1.15 13.19 8.35
N THR A 357 0.59 12.14 7.75
CA THR A 357 0.94 10.76 8.09
C THR A 357 2.41 10.48 7.80
N LYS A 358 3.08 9.93 8.82
CA LYS A 358 4.46 9.45 8.76
C LYS A 358 4.62 8.42 7.65
N LYS A 359 5.69 8.58 6.87
CA LYS A 359 6.07 7.67 5.80
C LYS A 359 7.57 7.48 5.77
N GLU A 360 8.00 6.28 6.13
CA GLU A 360 9.41 5.93 6.26
C GLU A 360 10.13 5.94 4.90
N ASP A 361 9.48 5.47 3.84
CA ASP A 361 10.03 5.37 2.48
C ASP A 361 10.42 6.73 1.89
N ILE A 362 9.70 7.79 2.26
CA ILE A 362 10.01 9.17 1.87
C ILE A 362 10.58 10.01 3.02
N HIS A 363 10.85 9.40 4.18
CA HIS A 363 11.33 10.07 5.39
C HIS A 363 10.46 11.28 5.80
N ARG A 364 9.14 11.15 5.68
CA ARG A 364 8.17 12.15 6.09
C ARG A 364 7.70 11.87 7.51
N THR A 365 7.62 12.91 8.31
CA THR A 365 6.92 12.90 9.61
C THR A 365 5.89 14.03 9.61
N GLY A 366 4.94 14.01 10.55
CA GLY A 366 4.01 15.12 10.64
C GLY A 366 3.12 15.12 11.87
N GLU A 367 2.40 16.23 12.00
CA GLU A 367 1.54 16.56 13.12
C GLU A 367 0.25 17.21 12.61
N PHE A 368 -0.85 16.94 13.30
CA PHE A 368 -2.16 17.53 13.04
C PHE A 368 -2.59 18.41 14.22
N LEU A 369 -2.75 19.70 13.96
CA LEU A 369 -3.01 20.74 14.95
C LEU A 369 -4.40 21.31 14.71
N ALA A 370 -5.33 21.05 15.62
CA ALA A 370 -6.71 21.54 15.55
C ALA A 370 -6.90 22.79 16.42
N PHE A 371 -7.34 23.91 15.87
CA PHE A 371 -7.60 25.18 16.57
C PHE A 371 -9.09 25.51 16.52
N GLY A 372 -9.86 25.03 17.50
CA GLY A 372 -11.31 24.94 17.35
C GLY A 372 -11.68 24.22 16.06
N GLY A 373 -12.77 24.61 15.42
CA GLY A 373 -13.15 24.12 14.10
C GLY A 373 -14.56 23.52 14.02
N GLY A 374 -15.00 23.35 12.78
CA GLY A 374 -16.28 22.75 12.43
C GLY A 374 -16.21 21.22 12.25
N GLU A 375 -17.27 20.65 11.68
CA GLU A 375 -17.41 19.21 11.42
C GLU A 375 -16.28 18.62 10.56
N VAL A 376 -15.74 19.39 9.61
CA VAL A 376 -14.59 18.96 8.79
C VAL A 376 -13.36 18.74 9.67
N THR A 377 -13.03 19.70 10.54
CA THR A 377 -11.91 19.58 11.48
C THR A 377 -12.08 18.40 12.43
N VAL A 378 -13.30 18.15 12.93
CA VAL A 378 -13.60 16.98 13.76
C VAL A 378 -13.32 15.69 12.99
N SER A 379 -13.88 15.54 11.80
CA SER A 379 -13.72 14.33 10.97
C SER A 379 -12.25 14.03 10.68
N GLU A 380 -11.45 15.05 10.36
CA GLU A 380 -10.02 14.88 10.08
C GLU A 380 -9.22 14.60 11.35
N LEU A 381 -9.55 15.25 12.47
CA LEU A 381 -8.91 15.02 13.75
C LEU A 381 -9.17 13.60 14.26
N GLU A 382 -10.40 13.08 14.11
CA GLU A 382 -10.74 11.70 14.45
C GLU A 382 -9.97 10.71 13.57
N GLU A 383 -9.88 10.97 12.27
CA GLU A 383 -9.09 10.15 11.35
C GLU A 383 -7.60 10.17 11.73
N ALA A 384 -7.02 11.33 12.04
CA ALA A 384 -5.64 11.45 12.51
C ALA A 384 -5.41 10.70 13.83
N LYS A 385 -6.31 10.84 14.81
CA LYS A 385 -6.21 10.13 16.10
C LYS A 385 -6.29 8.62 15.94
N ALA A 386 -7.11 8.12 15.01
CA ALA A 386 -7.24 6.70 14.73
C ALA A 386 -5.94 6.07 14.18
N LEU A 387 -5.06 6.86 13.57
CA LEU A 387 -3.74 6.40 13.11
C LEU A 387 -2.70 6.29 14.24
N GLY A 388 -2.95 6.92 15.39
CA GLY A 388 -2.09 6.88 16.58
C GLY A 388 -0.84 7.75 16.49
N ASN A 389 -0.30 8.10 17.67
CA ASN A 389 0.82 9.04 17.82
C ASN A 389 2.14 8.58 17.19
N ASP A 390 2.29 7.28 16.91
CA ASP A 390 3.46 6.75 16.20
C ASP A 390 3.44 7.09 14.69
N ASN A 391 2.25 7.37 14.14
CA ASN A 391 2.05 7.71 12.73
C ASN A 391 1.78 9.19 12.51
N ILE A 392 1.03 9.83 13.42
CA ILE A 392 0.73 11.26 13.35
C ILE A 392 0.49 11.79 14.76
N LYS A 393 1.25 12.81 15.17
CA LYS A 393 0.97 13.46 16.45
C LYS A 393 -0.24 14.37 16.30
N THR A 394 -1.09 14.42 17.31
CA THR A 394 -2.25 15.31 17.31
C THR A 394 -2.18 16.28 18.49
N ALA A 395 -2.54 17.54 18.26
CA ALA A 395 -2.73 18.53 19.33
C ALA A 395 -4.04 19.29 19.11
N ILE A 396 -4.81 19.46 20.19
CA ILE A 396 -6.14 20.06 20.15
C ILE A 396 -6.19 21.34 20.98
N TYR A 397 -6.37 22.48 20.34
CA TYR A 397 -6.56 23.79 20.97
C TYR A 397 -8.05 24.16 20.86
N ALA A 398 -8.89 23.42 21.60
CA ALA A 398 -10.34 23.50 21.52
C ALA A 398 -10.91 24.83 22.04
N ASP A 399 -10.16 25.54 22.86
CA ASP A 399 -10.50 26.80 23.52
C ASP A 399 -10.47 28.03 22.60
N PHE A 400 -9.93 27.90 21.38
CA PHE A 400 -10.04 28.96 20.38
C PHE A 400 -11.48 29.05 19.85
N GLU A 401 -12.17 30.13 20.20
CA GLU A 401 -13.55 30.40 19.82
C GLU A 401 -13.64 31.13 18.47
N PRO A 402 -14.70 30.90 17.67
CA PRO A 402 -14.92 31.64 16.44
C PRO A 402 -15.34 33.09 16.70
N SER A 403 -15.27 33.95 15.67
CA SER A 403 -15.77 35.32 15.78
C SER A 403 -17.25 35.33 16.21
N PRO A 404 -17.63 35.99 17.33
CA PRO A 404 -19.00 36.00 17.80
C PRO A 404 -20.00 36.54 16.77
N GLU A 405 -19.60 37.56 16.01
CA GLU A 405 -20.42 38.17 14.97
C GLU A 405 -20.69 37.20 13.81
N ARG A 406 -19.63 36.57 13.29
CA ARG A 406 -19.75 35.60 12.19
C ARG A 406 -20.47 34.32 12.63
N LEU A 407 -20.25 33.91 13.87
CA LEU A 407 -20.94 32.79 14.50
C LEU A 407 -22.45 33.04 14.57
N GLU A 408 -22.88 34.21 15.06
CA GLU A 408 -24.29 34.56 15.14
C GLU A 408 -24.94 34.67 13.75
N ALA A 409 -24.26 35.31 12.79
CA ALA A 409 -24.72 35.37 11.41
C ALA A 409 -24.90 33.97 10.78
N ARG A 410 -24.04 33.01 11.12
CA ARG A 410 -24.16 31.62 10.67
C ARG A 410 -25.29 30.87 11.40
N ARG A 411 -25.47 31.06 12.71
CA ARG A 411 -26.56 30.44 13.49
C ARG A 411 -27.93 30.81 12.92
N GLN A 412 -28.11 32.07 12.51
CA GLN A 412 -29.36 32.52 11.89
C GLN A 412 -29.66 31.82 10.56
N LYS A 413 -28.61 31.48 9.79
CA LYS A 413 -28.74 30.75 8.52
C LYS A 413 -28.89 29.23 8.71
N SER A 414 -28.44 28.69 9.83
CA SER A 414 -28.41 27.25 10.11
C SER A 414 -28.78 26.97 11.57
N PRO A 415 -30.04 27.22 11.96
CA PRO A 415 -30.47 27.05 13.35
C PRO A 415 -30.38 25.59 13.78
N GLY A 416 -29.84 25.35 14.98
CA GLY A 416 -29.73 24.02 15.58
C GLY A 416 -28.49 23.21 15.19
N LEU A 417 -27.65 23.71 14.28
CA LEU A 417 -26.36 23.10 13.96
C LEU A 417 -25.32 23.48 15.02
N ASP A 418 -24.52 22.51 15.48
CA ASP A 418 -23.32 22.80 16.26
C ASP A 418 -22.24 23.38 15.33
N LEU A 419 -21.90 24.65 15.55
CA LEU A 419 -20.90 25.36 14.74
C LEU A 419 -19.51 25.32 15.38
N THR A 420 -19.38 24.73 16.58
CA THR A 420 -18.14 24.61 17.35
C THR A 420 -17.91 23.18 17.86
N PRO A 421 -18.09 22.13 17.03
CA PRO A 421 -18.08 20.75 17.48
C PRO A 421 -16.73 20.31 18.05
N VAL A 422 -15.60 20.91 17.64
CA VAL A 422 -14.30 20.64 18.30
C VAL A 422 -14.32 21.04 19.77
N MET A 423 -14.90 22.20 20.11
CA MET A 423 -15.06 22.61 21.51
C MET A 423 -16.05 21.71 22.25
N THR A 424 -17.18 21.38 21.62
CA THR A 424 -18.19 20.48 22.20
C THR A 424 -17.61 19.10 22.55
N GLN A 425 -16.79 18.54 21.68
CA GLN A 425 -16.23 17.20 21.87
C GLN A 425 -14.95 17.19 22.72
N TYR A 426 -14.09 18.20 22.58
CA TYR A 426 -12.72 18.18 23.12
C TYR A 426 -12.42 19.29 24.12
N GLY A 427 -13.36 20.20 24.43
CA GLY A 427 -13.14 21.34 25.33
C GLY A 427 -12.72 20.98 26.77
N ASN A 428 -12.96 19.73 27.20
CA ASN A 428 -12.52 19.22 28.50
C ASN A 428 -11.12 18.60 28.50
N GLN A 429 -10.46 18.48 27.33
CA GLN A 429 -9.11 17.92 27.19
C GLN A 429 -8.08 19.05 27.21
N LYS A 430 -7.41 19.27 28.35
CA LYS A 430 -6.22 20.15 28.39
C LYS A 430 -5.04 19.44 27.72
N ASN A 431 -4.48 20.02 26.66
CA ASN A 431 -3.26 19.48 26.05
C ASN A 431 -2.06 19.55 27.01
N THR A 432 -1.47 18.39 27.29
CA THR A 432 -0.07 18.25 27.69
C THR A 432 0.75 17.83 26.47
N LEU A 433 1.54 18.73 25.92
CA LEU A 433 2.76 18.31 25.21
C LEU A 433 3.76 17.86 26.29
N PRO A 434 4.50 16.74 26.10
CA PRO A 434 5.60 16.41 26.99
C PRO A 434 6.64 17.52 26.90
N SER A 435 6.87 18.22 28.01
CA SER A 435 8.05 19.06 28.16
C SER A 435 9.30 18.18 28.10
N GLN A 436 9.89 18.02 26.92
CA GLN A 436 11.26 17.51 26.82
C GLN A 436 12.24 18.64 27.19
N ILE A 437 12.25 18.99 28.48
CA ILE A 437 13.37 19.68 29.12
C ILE A 437 13.75 18.82 30.31
N ASN A 438 14.59 17.82 30.07
CA ASN A 438 15.52 17.24 31.05
C ASN A 438 16.56 16.35 30.33
N ALA A 439 17.26 16.93 29.35
CA ALA A 439 18.57 16.46 28.94
C ALA A 439 19.58 17.50 29.44
N ASN A 440 20.05 17.30 30.68
CA ASN A 440 21.31 17.79 31.27
C ASN A 440 21.20 17.85 32.80
N ARG A 441 21.25 16.67 33.44
CA ARG A 441 21.83 16.57 34.79
C ARG A 441 23.16 15.83 34.65
N PRO A 442 24.30 16.46 34.96
CA PRO A 442 25.55 15.73 35.04
C PRO A 442 25.43 14.69 36.16
N LEU A 443 25.87 13.47 35.87
CA LEU A 443 26.12 12.43 36.85
C LEU A 443 27.11 12.99 37.89
N SER A 444 26.59 13.33 39.07
CA SER A 444 27.41 13.54 40.24
C SER A 444 28.05 12.20 40.60
N ILE A 445 29.34 12.07 40.29
CA ILE A 445 30.22 11.11 40.93
C ILE A 445 30.35 11.56 42.39
N GLN A 446 29.89 10.72 43.32
CA GLN A 446 30.33 10.78 44.72
C GLN A 446 30.69 9.37 45.17
N ASN A 447 32.01 9.21 45.36
CA ASN A 447 32.78 8.36 46.29
C ASN A 447 32.24 6.99 46.67
#